data_AF-A0A5Q4DBJ9-F1
#
_entry.id   AF-A0A5Q4DBJ9-F1
#
_cell.length_a   1.000
_cell.length_b   1.000
_cell.length_c   1.000
_cell.angle_alpha   90.00
_cell.angle_beta   90.00
_cell.angle_gamma   90.00
#
_symmetry.space_group_name_H-M   'P 1'
#
loop_
_entity.id
_entity.type
_entity.pdbx_description
1 polymer ?
#
loop_
_entity_poly.entity_id
_entity_poly.type
_entity_poly.pdbx_seq_one_letter_code
_entity_poly.pdbx_strand_id
1 'polypeptide(L)'
;MATAMAVLFPVLMPGLWGCGTGAAAPPGPAPAPSSDATPAATSAADAAPATESQPGLFTLHLPGDRLHFELPDSIFGRDILLISQIAGSPENFSAFLNSGTNVAEQVVRWERRGDRVLLRTVTFSNVAADSLPIARSVAANTFAPVIRSFSVEREVDGGVVIDVTGLFETDVEAIAALQGGQRNQYGVRRLDPTRTFIDSARSFPLNVEIRHTLTYEASSPPSQARTGTISVQMAQSFVLLPAEPMRHRFHDPRVGWFTVNQVDFGSPEYKADTRRLIRRWRLEPSDAAAYARGELVEPVQPIVFYLDPGTPDEWAPYIRQGVEDWQPAFEGAGFRNAIVVRDIPTPDEDPDFSPEDVRYNMVRYTANMTRNAVGPSVSDPRSGEIIASDINWYHNHLRSYRNRLMIETGAANPAGRSLRMDIDYIGEAVRQVIAHEIGHALGLPHNMIASSAFPVDSLRSPTFTAENGVAASVMDYARQNYVAQPGDGVERFIRGIGPYDHYSVAWGYRVIPDAATPDEERATLDRWIRDRADDPRYWFGQQGYNLDPRNQT
;
A
#
# COMPACT_ATOMS: atom_id res chain seq x y z
N MET A 1 23.07 -14.38 -40.75
CA MET A 1 24.09 -15.34 -41.23
C MET A 1 24.74 -15.96 -40.02
N ALA A 2 24.53 -17.26 -39.84
CA ALA A 2 25.09 -18.06 -38.76
C ALA A 2 26.52 -18.48 -39.11
N THR A 3 27.40 -18.52 -38.10
CA THR A 3 28.54 -19.44 -38.13
C THR A 3 28.86 -19.92 -36.72
N ALA A 4 28.80 -21.24 -36.57
CA ALA A 4 29.11 -22.03 -35.39
C ALA A 4 30.57 -22.55 -35.44
N MET A 5 30.90 -23.39 -34.45
CA MET A 5 32.07 -24.28 -34.29
C MET A 5 33.30 -23.65 -33.61
N ALA A 6 34.05 -24.33 -32.73
CA ALA A 6 33.92 -25.66 -32.14
C ALA A 6 34.82 -25.78 -30.90
N VAL A 7 34.48 -26.76 -30.08
CA VAL A 7 35.12 -27.24 -28.85
C VAL A 7 36.46 -27.93 -29.15
N LEU A 8 37.44 -27.82 -28.24
CA LEU A 8 38.52 -28.80 -28.09
C LEU A 8 38.96 -28.91 -26.62
N PHE A 9 38.80 -30.11 -26.07
CA PHE A 9 39.37 -30.60 -24.81
C PHE A 9 40.85 -30.95 -25.01
N PRO A 10 41.64 -30.97 -23.92
CA PRO A 10 42.41 -32.19 -23.67
C PRO A 10 42.40 -32.64 -22.19
N VAL A 11 42.42 -33.96 -22.04
CA VAL A 11 42.71 -34.72 -20.82
C VAL A 11 44.10 -35.34 -21.00
N LEU A 12 44.99 -35.26 -20.00
CA LEU A 12 45.85 -36.37 -19.54
C LEU A 12 46.70 -36.01 -18.30
N MET A 13 46.63 -36.92 -17.32
CA MET A 13 47.34 -37.09 -16.04
C MET A 13 48.81 -37.58 -16.21
N PRO A 14 49.55 -38.06 -15.17
CA PRO A 14 49.79 -37.61 -13.78
C PRO A 14 51.31 -37.58 -13.42
N GLY A 15 51.68 -37.13 -12.21
CA GLY A 15 53.03 -37.31 -11.66
C GLY A 15 53.13 -37.05 -10.16
N LEU A 16 53.46 -38.09 -9.40
CA LEU A 16 53.64 -38.17 -7.94
C LEU A 16 55.13 -38.04 -7.54
N TRP A 17 55.42 -37.36 -6.42
CA TRP A 17 56.44 -37.59 -5.35
C TRP A 17 56.34 -36.39 -4.38
N GLY A 18 56.02 -36.48 -3.08
CA GLY A 18 56.67 -37.21 -1.98
C GLY A 18 57.97 -36.48 -1.58
N CYS A 19 58.29 -36.03 -0.36
CA CYS A 19 57.79 -36.18 1.01
C CYS A 19 58.45 -35.11 1.93
N GLY A 20 57.77 -34.77 3.04
CA GLY A 20 58.37 -34.39 4.36
C GLY A 20 58.95 -32.97 4.49
N THR A 21 58.92 -32.27 5.62
CA THR A 21 58.53 -32.53 7.02
C THR A 21 58.38 -31.16 7.71
N GLY A 22 57.60 -31.07 8.80
CA GLY A 22 57.64 -29.89 9.68
C GLY A 22 56.34 -29.64 10.43
N ALA A 23 56.16 -30.35 11.55
CA ALA A 23 55.07 -30.14 12.49
C ALA A 23 55.27 -28.84 13.30
N ALA A 24 54.21 -28.06 13.47
CA ALA A 24 54.07 -27.07 14.53
C ALA A 24 52.63 -27.11 15.07
N ALA A 25 52.51 -27.23 16.39
CA ALA A 25 51.27 -27.43 17.13
C ALA A 25 50.37 -26.17 17.15
N PRO A 26 49.03 -26.32 17.26
CA PRO A 26 48.12 -25.19 17.42
C PRO A 26 48.09 -24.70 18.88
N PRO A 27 47.96 -23.38 19.13
CA PRO A 27 47.76 -22.87 20.48
C PRO A 27 46.34 -23.16 20.98
N GLY A 28 46.24 -23.55 22.26
CA GLY A 28 44.99 -23.86 22.95
C GLY A 28 44.09 -22.65 23.22
N PRO A 29 42.85 -22.90 23.69
CA PRO A 29 41.82 -21.87 23.79
C PRO A 29 42.07 -20.93 24.99
N ALA A 30 41.90 -19.63 24.75
CA ALA A 30 41.90 -18.60 25.79
C ALA A 30 40.55 -18.55 26.54
N PRO A 31 40.52 -18.17 27.83
CA PRO A 31 39.34 -18.26 28.69
C PRO A 31 38.33 -17.14 28.44
N ALA A 32 37.06 -17.45 28.71
CA ALA A 32 35.92 -16.53 28.64
C ALA A 32 35.97 -15.43 29.72
N PRO A 33 35.50 -14.21 29.43
CA PRO A 33 35.05 -13.28 30.46
C PRO A 33 33.54 -13.40 30.68
N SER A 34 33.18 -13.67 31.94
CA SER A 34 31.87 -13.43 32.53
C SER A 34 31.80 -12.00 33.07
N SER A 35 30.76 -11.23 32.73
CA SER A 35 29.99 -10.42 33.70
C SER A 35 28.87 -9.64 33.00
N ASP A 36 27.66 -9.92 33.46
CA ASP A 36 26.56 -8.99 33.74
C ASP A 36 26.39 -7.75 32.86
N ALA A 37 25.44 -7.87 31.94
CA ALA A 37 24.55 -6.77 31.60
C ALA A 37 23.15 -7.33 31.42
N THR A 38 22.29 -7.11 32.42
CA THR A 38 20.84 -7.25 32.33
C THR A 38 20.30 -6.14 31.43
N PRO A 39 19.61 -6.42 30.32
CA PRO A 39 18.69 -5.46 29.74
C PRO A 39 17.34 -5.66 30.42
N ALA A 40 16.87 -4.62 31.09
CA ALA A 40 15.53 -4.55 31.63
C ALA A 40 14.47 -4.77 30.52
N ALA A 41 13.61 -5.77 30.72
CA ALA A 41 12.21 -5.71 30.28
C ALA A 41 11.52 -4.53 31.03
N THR A 42 10.44 -3.86 30.62
CA THR A 42 9.24 -4.29 29.89
C THR A 42 8.39 -3.02 29.63
N SER A 43 7.56 -3.00 28.59
CA SER A 43 6.12 -2.64 28.72
C SER A 43 5.40 -3.08 27.44
N ALA A 44 4.94 -4.33 27.36
CA ALA A 44 3.66 -4.84 27.87
C ALA A 44 2.54 -4.76 26.81
N ALA A 45 2.57 -5.72 25.89
CA ALA A 45 1.41 -6.25 25.18
C ALA A 45 1.68 -7.74 24.89
N ASP A 46 2.00 -8.50 25.94
CA ASP A 46 2.15 -9.96 25.86
C ASP A 46 1.62 -10.58 27.16
N ALA A 47 0.37 -11.01 27.10
CA ALA A 47 -0.24 -12.10 27.86
C ALA A 47 -1.63 -12.32 27.19
N ALA A 48 -2.02 -13.53 26.80
CA ALA A 48 -2.01 -14.71 27.64
C ALA A 48 -1.85 -16.03 26.87
N PRO A 49 -1.54 -17.13 27.58
CA PRO A 49 -1.88 -18.46 27.14
C PRO A 49 -2.86 -19.14 28.11
N ALA A 50 -4.07 -19.43 27.63
CA ALA A 50 -4.89 -20.57 28.03
C ALA A 50 -6.04 -20.77 27.03
N THR A 51 -5.85 -21.58 25.99
CA THR A 51 -6.93 -21.99 25.04
C THR A 51 -7.79 -20.82 24.55
N GLU A 52 -7.16 -19.75 24.07
CA GLU A 52 -7.85 -18.51 23.68
C GLU A 52 -8.55 -18.68 22.34
N SER A 53 -9.87 -18.57 22.37
CA SER A 53 -10.67 -18.36 21.18
C SER A 53 -10.89 -16.87 21.02
N GLN A 54 -10.62 -16.31 19.85
CA GLN A 54 -10.83 -14.89 19.57
C GLN A 54 -11.92 -14.70 18.52
N PRO A 55 -13.07 -14.10 18.87
CA PRO A 55 -14.14 -13.82 17.92
C PRO A 55 -13.77 -12.66 16.99
N GLY A 56 -14.44 -12.59 15.84
CA GLY A 56 -14.28 -11.52 14.85
C GLY A 56 -14.91 -11.94 13.52
N LEU A 57 -14.25 -11.65 12.40
CA LEU A 57 -14.68 -12.07 11.07
C LEU A 57 -14.76 -13.60 10.98
N PHE A 58 -13.72 -14.28 11.46
CA PHE A 58 -13.72 -15.70 11.80
C PHE A 58 -13.43 -15.83 13.29
N THR A 59 -13.94 -16.85 13.97
CA THR A 59 -13.43 -17.14 15.31
C THR A 59 -12.12 -17.90 15.16
N LEU A 60 -11.06 -17.41 15.80
CA LEU A 60 -9.74 -18.05 15.79
C LEU A 60 -9.60 -18.90 17.04
N HIS A 61 -9.08 -20.13 16.89
CA HIS A 61 -8.71 -20.97 18.03
C HIS A 61 -7.24 -21.34 17.91
N LEU A 62 -6.46 -21.08 18.97
CA LEU A 62 -5.03 -21.40 19.04
C LEU A 62 -4.72 -22.40 20.18
N PRO A 63 -5.16 -23.67 20.09
CA PRO A 63 -4.75 -24.71 21.03
C PRO A 63 -3.29 -25.14 20.78
N GLY A 64 -2.36 -24.67 21.62
CA GLY A 64 -0.93 -24.91 21.42
C GLY A 64 -0.43 -24.14 20.20
N ASP A 65 0.28 -24.82 19.30
CA ASP A 65 0.86 -24.21 18.09
C ASP A 65 -0.03 -24.37 16.84
N ARG A 66 -1.27 -24.88 16.98
CA ARG A 66 -2.19 -25.09 15.86
C ARG A 66 -3.21 -23.96 15.76
N LEU A 67 -3.33 -23.35 14.58
CA LEU A 67 -4.33 -22.34 14.28
C LEU A 67 -5.53 -22.97 13.57
N HIS A 68 -6.71 -22.80 14.17
CA HIS A 68 -7.98 -23.20 13.57
C HIS A 68 -8.84 -21.97 13.29
N PHE A 69 -9.52 -21.99 12.15
CA PHE A 69 -10.58 -21.04 11.85
C PHE A 69 -11.93 -21.70 12.06
N GLU A 70 -12.77 -21.10 12.88
CA GLU A 70 -14.20 -21.35 12.92
C GLU A 70 -14.89 -20.34 11.99
N LEU A 71 -15.33 -20.85 10.85
CA LEU A 71 -15.94 -20.09 9.76
C LEU A 71 -17.47 -20.12 9.93
N PRO A 72 -18.13 -18.95 10.10
CA PRO A 72 -19.59 -18.90 10.12
C PRO A 72 -20.16 -19.16 8.72
N ASP A 73 -21.35 -19.75 8.62
CA ASP A 73 -21.97 -20.08 7.33
C ASP A 73 -22.16 -18.85 6.43
N SER A 74 -22.30 -17.66 7.03
CA SER A 74 -22.43 -16.38 6.35
C SER A 74 -21.21 -15.97 5.52
N ILE A 75 -20.04 -16.58 5.75
CA ILE A 75 -18.83 -16.28 5.00
C ILE A 75 -18.70 -17.08 3.70
N PHE A 76 -19.37 -18.24 3.60
CA PHE A 76 -19.26 -19.05 2.39
C PHE A 76 -19.84 -18.30 1.19
N GLY A 77 -19.06 -18.23 0.11
CA GLY A 77 -19.46 -17.48 -1.08
C GLY A 77 -19.15 -15.98 -1.04
N ARG A 78 -18.72 -15.42 0.11
CA ARG A 78 -18.34 -14.01 0.22
C ARG A 78 -16.95 -13.77 -0.36
N ASP A 79 -16.78 -12.58 -0.93
CA ASP A 79 -15.48 -12.12 -1.44
C ASP A 79 -14.68 -11.51 -0.29
N ILE A 80 -13.46 -12.01 -0.12
CA ILE A 80 -12.49 -11.54 0.89
C ILE A 80 -11.23 -11.15 0.15
N LEU A 81 -10.70 -9.95 0.39
CA LEU A 81 -9.40 -9.56 -0.13
C LEU A 81 -8.31 -10.14 0.78
N LEU A 82 -7.43 -10.96 0.21
CA LEU A 82 -6.24 -11.47 0.87
C LEU A 82 -5.03 -10.65 0.45
N ILE A 83 -4.41 -9.96 1.40
CA ILE A 83 -3.22 -9.14 1.22
C ILE A 83 -2.06 -9.85 1.90
N SER A 84 -1.00 -10.14 1.14
CA SER A 84 0.25 -10.67 1.67
C SER A 84 1.29 -9.56 1.70
N GLN A 85 1.75 -9.19 2.89
CA GLN A 85 2.69 -8.11 3.11
C GLN A 85 3.94 -8.62 3.84
N ILE A 86 5.11 -8.07 3.51
CA ILE A 86 6.32 -8.30 4.29
C ILE A 86 6.22 -7.47 5.57
N ALA A 87 6.13 -8.13 6.72
CA ALA A 87 6.19 -7.49 8.03
C ALA A 87 7.65 -7.30 8.51
N GLY A 88 8.53 -8.23 8.14
CA GLY A 88 9.96 -8.19 8.49
C GLY A 88 10.83 -8.79 7.40
N SER A 89 11.80 -8.01 6.91
CA SER A 89 12.72 -8.41 5.83
C SER A 89 14.15 -8.62 6.35
N PRO A 90 14.90 -9.60 5.84
CA PRO A 90 16.34 -9.71 6.09
C PRO A 90 17.11 -8.47 5.65
N GLU A 91 18.28 -8.24 6.25
CA GLU A 91 19.22 -7.24 5.77
C GLU A 91 19.64 -7.55 4.33
N ASN A 92 19.83 -6.50 3.51
CA ASN A 92 20.24 -6.59 2.10
C ASN A 92 19.31 -7.45 1.22
N PHE A 93 18.07 -7.68 1.66
CA PHE A 93 17.08 -8.45 0.91
C PHE A 93 16.73 -7.74 -0.41
N SER A 94 16.13 -6.55 -0.37
CA SER A 94 15.87 -5.74 -1.57
C SER A 94 15.73 -4.27 -1.19
N ALA A 95 16.13 -3.38 -2.10
CA ALA A 95 15.87 -1.94 -1.94
C ALA A 95 14.37 -1.59 -1.98
N PHE A 96 13.56 -2.46 -2.60
CA PHE A 96 12.14 -2.22 -2.86
C PHE A 96 11.19 -3.19 -2.14
N LEU A 97 11.70 -4.23 -1.49
CA LEU A 97 10.91 -5.18 -0.71
C LEU A 97 11.37 -5.12 0.75
N ASN A 98 10.77 -4.20 1.49
CA ASN A 98 11.05 -3.98 2.91
C ASN A 98 9.77 -4.13 3.74
N SER A 99 9.88 -4.00 5.06
CA SER A 99 8.73 -4.01 5.96
C SER A 99 7.66 -2.98 5.51
N GLY A 100 6.42 -3.44 5.38
CA GLY A 100 5.28 -2.69 4.86
C GLY A 100 5.00 -2.88 3.36
N THR A 101 5.80 -3.67 2.65
CA THR A 101 5.61 -3.89 1.20
C THR A 101 4.60 -5.00 0.93
N ASN A 102 3.50 -4.69 0.24
CA ASN A 102 2.57 -5.70 -0.28
C ASN A 102 3.25 -6.48 -1.42
N VAL A 103 3.27 -7.81 -1.33
CA VAL A 103 3.86 -8.70 -2.34
C VAL A 103 2.82 -9.49 -3.13
N ALA A 104 1.59 -9.59 -2.61
CA ALA A 104 0.44 -10.13 -3.34
C ALA A 104 -0.86 -9.53 -2.80
N GLU A 105 -1.81 -9.31 -3.70
CA GLU A 105 -3.19 -8.93 -3.40
C GLU A 105 -4.10 -9.76 -4.30
N GLN A 106 -5.06 -10.48 -3.71
CA GLN A 106 -5.99 -11.32 -4.46
C GLN A 106 -7.32 -11.46 -3.74
N VAL A 107 -8.41 -11.61 -4.49
CA VAL A 107 -9.69 -11.95 -3.88
C VAL A 107 -9.75 -13.46 -3.67
N VAL A 108 -10.13 -13.87 -2.47
CA VAL A 108 -10.36 -15.25 -2.11
C VAL A 108 -11.80 -15.48 -1.66
N ARG A 109 -12.22 -16.74 -1.73
CA ARG A 109 -13.55 -17.18 -1.31
C ARG A 109 -13.45 -18.52 -0.62
N TRP A 110 -14.12 -18.63 0.53
CA TRP A 110 -14.36 -19.90 1.20
C TRP A 110 -15.55 -20.62 0.54
N GLU A 111 -15.37 -21.90 0.23
CA GLU A 111 -16.39 -22.75 -0.38
C GLU A 111 -16.50 -24.09 0.35
N ARG A 112 -17.69 -24.41 0.85
CA ARG A 112 -17.97 -25.70 1.49
C ARG A 112 -18.33 -26.75 0.44
N ARG A 113 -17.70 -27.93 0.53
CA ARG A 113 -17.92 -29.09 -0.34
C ARG A 113 -17.90 -30.38 0.47
N GLY A 114 -19.07 -30.81 0.92
CA GLY A 114 -19.21 -31.99 1.78
C GLY A 114 -18.47 -31.78 3.10
N ASP A 115 -17.55 -32.69 3.42
CA ASP A 115 -16.68 -32.69 4.59
C ASP A 115 -15.41 -31.84 4.40
N ARG A 116 -15.35 -31.02 3.34
CA ARG A 116 -14.21 -30.16 3.04
C ARG A 116 -14.60 -28.70 2.91
N VAL A 117 -13.68 -27.83 3.28
CA VAL A 117 -13.69 -26.41 2.96
C VAL A 117 -12.55 -26.11 1.98
N LEU A 118 -12.84 -25.36 0.93
CA LEU A 118 -11.87 -24.92 -0.06
C LEU A 118 -11.62 -23.43 0.10
N LEU A 119 -10.36 -23.01 0.04
CA LEU A 119 -9.98 -21.63 -0.20
C LEU A 119 -9.66 -21.49 -1.69
N ARG A 120 -10.39 -20.63 -2.39
CA ARG A 120 -10.17 -20.37 -3.82
C ARG A 120 -9.74 -18.94 -4.06
N THR A 121 -8.97 -18.74 -5.12
CA THR A 121 -8.67 -17.39 -5.66
C THR A 121 -9.69 -17.04 -6.74
N VAL A 122 -10.29 -15.86 -6.64
CA VAL A 122 -11.35 -15.34 -7.53
C VAL A 122 -10.81 -14.12 -8.26
N THR A 123 -11.15 -14.00 -9.54
CA THR A 123 -10.75 -12.86 -10.37
C THR A 123 -11.97 -12.14 -10.92
N PHE A 124 -11.87 -10.81 -10.98
CA PHE A 124 -12.83 -9.93 -11.64
C PHE A 124 -12.21 -9.25 -12.87
N SER A 125 -11.14 -9.84 -13.41
CA SER A 125 -10.46 -9.34 -14.61
C SER A 125 -11.30 -9.53 -15.88
N ASN A 126 -12.18 -10.52 -15.92
CA ASN A 126 -13.14 -10.75 -17.01
C ASN A 126 -14.55 -10.71 -16.43
N VAL A 127 -15.43 -9.94 -17.05
CA VAL A 127 -16.75 -9.62 -16.49
C VAL A 127 -17.81 -9.55 -17.59
N ALA A 128 -19.06 -9.76 -17.19
CA ALA A 128 -20.26 -9.45 -17.97
C ALA A 128 -21.41 -9.23 -16.97
N ALA A 129 -22.43 -8.47 -17.34
CA ALA A 129 -23.61 -8.31 -16.49
C ALA A 129 -24.35 -9.66 -16.33
N ASP A 130 -24.79 -9.98 -15.12
CA ASP A 130 -25.48 -11.26 -14.80
C ASP A 130 -26.78 -11.47 -15.59
N SER A 131 -27.37 -10.38 -16.08
CA SER A 131 -28.54 -10.41 -16.96
C SER A 131 -28.23 -10.93 -18.37
N LEU A 132 -26.95 -11.00 -18.77
CA LEU A 132 -26.53 -11.41 -20.10
C LEU A 132 -26.19 -12.91 -20.16
N PRO A 133 -26.64 -13.64 -21.22
CA PRO A 133 -26.30 -15.05 -21.39
C PRO A 133 -24.80 -15.37 -21.39
N ILE A 134 -23.96 -14.43 -21.85
CA ILE A 134 -22.51 -14.59 -21.92
C ILE A 134 -21.84 -14.63 -20.54
N ALA A 135 -22.48 -14.11 -19.48
CA ALA A 135 -21.97 -14.21 -18.11
C ALA A 135 -21.72 -15.65 -17.67
N ARG A 136 -22.54 -16.60 -18.14
CA ARG A 136 -22.33 -18.04 -17.93
C ARG A 136 -21.03 -18.54 -18.58
N SER A 137 -20.72 -18.04 -19.78
CA SER A 137 -19.47 -18.37 -20.47
C SER A 137 -18.28 -17.74 -19.76
N VAL A 138 -18.38 -16.48 -19.31
CA VAL A 138 -17.34 -15.84 -18.51
C VAL A 138 -17.06 -16.68 -17.27
N ALA A 139 -18.07 -16.98 -16.45
CA ALA A 139 -17.93 -17.79 -15.25
C ALA A 139 -17.31 -19.18 -15.50
N ALA A 140 -17.70 -19.86 -16.58
CA ALA A 140 -17.15 -21.16 -16.96
C ALA A 140 -15.68 -21.10 -17.40
N ASN A 141 -15.25 -19.97 -17.99
CA ASN A 141 -13.88 -19.77 -18.47
C ASN A 141 -12.99 -19.02 -17.46
N THR A 142 -13.55 -18.58 -16.33
CA THR A 142 -12.82 -18.00 -15.19
C THR A 142 -12.97 -18.87 -13.94
N PHE A 143 -12.95 -20.20 -14.12
CA PHE A 143 -13.13 -21.14 -13.02
C PHE A 143 -12.02 -20.99 -11.97
N ALA A 144 -12.40 -20.62 -10.75
CA ALA A 144 -11.50 -20.23 -9.67
C ALA A 144 -10.59 -21.40 -9.23
N PRO A 145 -9.25 -21.27 -9.28
CA PRO A 145 -8.33 -22.27 -8.74
C PRO A 145 -8.47 -22.48 -7.23
N VAL A 146 -8.21 -23.69 -6.75
CA VAL A 146 -8.13 -24.00 -5.31
C VAL A 146 -6.72 -23.69 -4.82
N ILE A 147 -6.59 -22.75 -3.86
CA ILE A 147 -5.34 -22.48 -3.15
C ILE A 147 -5.06 -23.63 -2.19
N ARG A 148 -6.06 -24.00 -1.39
CA ARG A 148 -5.94 -25.06 -0.38
C ARG A 148 -7.29 -25.69 -0.06
N SER A 149 -7.25 -26.92 0.42
CA SER A 149 -8.42 -27.63 0.91
C SER A 149 -8.18 -28.14 2.32
N PHE A 150 -9.20 -27.98 3.15
CA PHE A 150 -9.20 -28.29 4.57
C PHE A 150 -10.30 -29.30 4.83
N SER A 151 -10.02 -30.29 5.69
CA SER A 151 -11.07 -31.17 6.21
C SER A 151 -11.82 -30.44 7.31
N VAL A 152 -13.14 -30.61 7.36
CA VAL A 152 -13.94 -30.13 8.51
C VAL A 152 -13.60 -31.00 9.71
N GLU A 153 -12.99 -30.40 10.73
CA GLU A 153 -12.66 -31.12 11.97
C GLU A 153 -13.86 -31.21 12.91
N ARG A 154 -14.70 -30.17 12.92
CA ARG A 154 -15.87 -30.07 13.78
C ARG A 154 -16.95 -29.21 13.14
N GLU A 155 -18.19 -29.68 13.24
CA GLU A 155 -19.40 -28.89 12.99
C GLU A 155 -19.74 -28.08 14.25
N VAL A 156 -20.08 -26.80 14.09
CA VAL A 156 -20.57 -25.95 15.18
C VAL A 156 -21.91 -25.34 14.79
N ASP A 157 -22.62 -24.74 15.75
CA ASP A 157 -23.89 -24.07 15.44
C ASP A 157 -23.63 -22.88 14.51
N GLY A 158 -24.15 -22.94 13.28
CA GLY A 158 -23.99 -21.90 12.26
C GLY A 158 -22.61 -21.80 11.62
N GLY A 159 -21.77 -22.86 11.66
CA GLY A 159 -20.47 -22.83 11.01
C GLY A 159 -19.67 -24.13 11.10
N VAL A 160 -18.39 -24.05 10.74
CA VAL A 160 -17.44 -25.18 10.77
C VAL A 160 -16.07 -24.77 11.27
N VAL A 161 -15.36 -25.69 11.91
CA VAL A 161 -13.97 -25.50 12.34
C VAL A 161 -13.03 -26.29 11.44
N ILE A 162 -11.99 -25.61 10.96
CA ILE A 162 -10.93 -26.17 10.12
C ILE A 162 -9.54 -25.82 10.67
N ASP A 163 -8.60 -26.77 10.59
CA ASP A 163 -7.18 -26.51 10.85
C ASP A 163 -6.54 -25.81 9.65
N VAL A 164 -6.10 -24.56 9.85
CA VAL A 164 -5.45 -23.75 8.81
C VAL A 164 -3.95 -23.61 9.03
N THR A 165 -3.37 -24.27 10.05
CA THR A 165 -1.94 -24.16 10.42
C THR A 165 -1.03 -24.32 9.20
N GLY A 166 -1.26 -25.39 8.42
CA GLY A 166 -0.44 -25.65 7.25
C GLY A 166 -0.59 -24.62 6.12
N LEU A 167 -1.62 -23.75 6.10
CA LEU A 167 -1.70 -22.65 5.14
C LEU A 167 -0.52 -21.69 5.36
N PHE A 168 -0.13 -21.46 6.62
CA PHE A 168 0.88 -20.49 7.01
C PHE A 168 2.25 -21.13 7.31
N GLU A 169 2.30 -22.42 7.62
CA GLU A 169 3.56 -23.13 7.94
C GLU A 169 4.14 -23.94 6.78
N THR A 170 3.50 -23.91 5.61
CA THR A 170 4.00 -24.57 4.40
C THR A 170 4.20 -23.57 3.27
N ASP A 171 4.95 -23.99 2.24
CA ASP A 171 5.30 -23.14 1.12
C ASP A 171 4.11 -23.04 0.13
N VAL A 172 3.14 -22.19 0.46
CA VAL A 172 1.96 -21.94 -0.36
C VAL A 172 2.23 -20.76 -1.28
N GLU A 173 2.37 -21.03 -2.58
CA GLU A 173 2.73 -20.03 -3.60
C GLU A 173 1.84 -18.79 -3.59
N ALA A 174 0.53 -18.97 -3.37
CA ALA A 174 -0.44 -17.88 -3.34
C ALA A 174 -0.17 -16.83 -2.25
N ILE A 175 0.55 -17.18 -1.17
CA ILE A 175 0.88 -16.26 -0.07
C ILE A 175 2.38 -16.22 0.24
N ALA A 176 3.21 -16.67 -0.70
CA ALA A 176 4.64 -16.85 -0.48
C ALA A 176 5.38 -15.52 -0.35
N ALA A 177 6.38 -15.48 0.54
CA ALA A 177 7.26 -14.33 0.71
C ALA A 177 8.18 -14.09 -0.50
N LEU A 178 8.59 -15.18 -1.18
CA LEU A 178 9.58 -15.15 -2.27
C LEU A 178 8.94 -15.60 -3.58
N GLN A 179 9.00 -14.75 -4.60
CA GLN A 179 8.58 -15.09 -5.96
C GLN A 179 9.71 -15.80 -6.73
N GLY A 180 9.40 -16.39 -7.88
CA GLY A 180 10.35 -17.20 -8.66
C GLY A 180 11.68 -16.51 -8.97
N GLY A 181 11.67 -15.20 -9.25
CA GLY A 181 12.87 -14.41 -9.49
C GLY A 181 13.81 -14.35 -8.28
N GLN A 182 13.29 -14.01 -7.09
CA GLN A 182 14.09 -13.98 -5.85
C GLN A 182 14.55 -15.38 -5.46
N ARG A 183 13.69 -16.40 -5.62
CA ARG A 183 14.07 -17.79 -5.32
C ARG A 183 15.29 -18.22 -6.12
N ASN A 184 15.32 -17.89 -7.42
CA ASN A 184 16.46 -18.15 -8.27
C ASN A 184 17.69 -17.33 -7.85
N GLN A 185 17.51 -16.05 -7.57
CA GLN A 185 18.60 -15.14 -7.17
C GLN A 185 19.33 -15.63 -5.92
N TYR A 186 18.61 -16.07 -4.89
CA TYR A 186 19.23 -16.51 -3.64
C TYR A 186 19.48 -18.03 -3.57
N GLY A 187 19.16 -18.77 -4.63
CA GLY A 187 19.27 -20.22 -4.66
C GLY A 187 18.44 -20.89 -3.56
N VAL A 188 17.18 -20.46 -3.42
CA VAL A 188 16.21 -21.05 -2.49
C VAL A 188 15.94 -22.49 -2.90
N ARG A 189 16.07 -23.43 -1.96
CA ARG A 189 15.87 -24.86 -2.20
C ARG A 189 14.50 -25.33 -1.71
N ARG A 190 14.21 -25.09 -0.43
CA ARG A 190 12.96 -25.51 0.22
C ARG A 190 12.71 -24.65 1.46
N LEU A 191 11.44 -24.60 1.88
CA LEU A 191 11.06 -24.13 3.20
C LEU A 191 11.60 -25.10 4.28
N ASP A 192 12.06 -24.55 5.39
CA ASP A 192 12.40 -25.29 6.60
C ASP A 192 11.21 -25.24 7.59
N PRO A 193 10.49 -26.35 7.78
CA PRO A 193 9.31 -26.39 8.66
C PRO A 193 9.66 -26.25 10.15
N THR A 194 10.91 -26.51 10.56
CA THR A 194 11.30 -26.40 11.98
C THR A 194 11.65 -24.97 12.40
N ARG A 195 11.79 -24.06 11.42
CA ARG A 195 12.08 -22.64 11.60
C ARG A 195 11.01 -21.76 10.96
N THR A 196 9.83 -22.33 10.77
CA THR A 196 8.65 -21.68 10.22
C THR A 196 7.52 -21.87 11.20
N PHE A 197 6.83 -20.80 11.57
CA PHE A 197 5.79 -20.84 12.59
C PHE A 197 4.88 -19.61 12.49
N ILE A 198 3.69 -19.71 13.07
CA ILE A 198 2.76 -18.61 13.24
C ILE A 198 3.21 -17.79 14.46
N ASP A 199 3.45 -16.50 14.25
CA ASP A 199 3.88 -15.57 15.30
C ASP A 199 2.69 -15.05 16.11
N SER A 200 1.62 -14.67 15.41
CA SER A 200 0.38 -14.21 16.03
C SER A 200 -0.81 -14.31 15.06
N ALA A 201 -2.01 -14.34 15.61
CA ALA A 201 -3.25 -14.36 14.86
C ALA A 201 -4.28 -13.48 15.57
N ARG A 202 -4.89 -12.54 14.84
CA ARG A 202 -5.89 -11.62 15.37
C ARG A 202 -7.14 -11.59 14.51
N SER A 203 -8.31 -11.57 15.14
CA SER A 203 -9.60 -11.42 14.47
C SER A 203 -10.26 -10.11 14.86
N PHE A 204 -10.76 -9.41 13.85
CA PHE A 204 -11.49 -8.15 13.94
C PHE A 204 -12.83 -8.28 13.21
N PRO A 205 -13.79 -7.37 13.41
CA PRO A 205 -15.12 -7.49 12.78
C PRO A 205 -15.09 -7.62 11.25
N LEU A 206 -14.14 -6.98 10.57
CA LEU A 206 -14.05 -6.93 9.11
C LEU A 206 -12.77 -7.57 8.54
N ASN A 207 -11.82 -7.99 9.39
CA ASN A 207 -10.62 -8.67 8.93
C ASN A 207 -10.04 -9.70 9.91
N VAL A 208 -9.26 -10.63 9.37
CA VAL A 208 -8.35 -11.49 10.15
C VAL A 208 -6.92 -11.15 9.75
N GLU A 209 -6.04 -11.01 10.72
CA GLU A 209 -4.62 -10.69 10.53
C GLU A 209 -3.75 -11.81 11.10
N ILE A 210 -2.92 -12.43 10.25
CA ILE A 210 -2.01 -13.51 10.65
C ILE A 210 -0.57 -13.07 10.39
N ARG A 211 0.26 -13.06 11.44
CA ARG A 211 1.71 -12.91 11.31
C ARG A 211 2.38 -14.27 11.38
N HIS A 212 3.29 -14.53 10.45
CA HIS A 212 4.02 -15.79 10.41
C HIS A 212 5.42 -15.61 9.84
N THR A 213 6.37 -16.39 10.34
CA THR A 213 7.76 -16.38 9.89
C THR A 213 7.99 -17.56 8.96
N LEU A 214 8.40 -17.28 7.72
CA LEU A 214 8.77 -18.30 6.73
C LEU A 214 10.30 -18.35 6.59
N THR A 215 10.90 -19.49 6.90
CA THR A 215 12.35 -19.69 6.75
C THR A 215 12.65 -20.66 5.61
N TYR A 216 13.52 -20.27 4.69
CA TYR A 216 13.93 -21.05 3.54
C TYR A 216 15.41 -21.41 3.62
N GLU A 217 15.76 -22.64 3.24
CA GLU A 217 17.14 -23.02 2.94
C GLU A 217 17.58 -22.35 1.62
N ALA A 218 18.72 -21.67 1.64
CA ALA A 218 19.22 -20.90 0.50
C ALA A 218 20.74 -21.06 0.35
N SER A 219 21.22 -21.23 -0.88
CA SER A 219 22.66 -21.32 -1.17
C SER A 219 23.36 -19.97 -1.21
N SER A 220 22.62 -18.90 -1.44
CA SER A 220 23.15 -17.55 -1.62
C SER A 220 22.24 -16.53 -0.94
N PRO A 221 22.00 -16.63 0.39
CA PRO A 221 21.15 -15.69 1.10
C PRO A 221 21.71 -14.26 1.03
N PRO A 222 20.85 -13.24 1.11
CA PRO A 222 21.23 -11.82 0.94
C PRO A 222 22.15 -11.29 2.04
N SER A 223 22.10 -11.91 3.22
CA SER A 223 22.89 -11.57 4.39
C SER A 223 23.14 -12.81 5.24
N GLN A 224 24.08 -12.72 6.18
CA GLN A 224 24.38 -13.78 7.14
C GLN A 224 24.54 -15.18 6.52
N ALA A 225 25.34 -15.28 5.45
CA ALA A 225 25.49 -16.50 4.65
C ALA A 225 25.90 -17.77 5.42
N ARG A 226 26.49 -17.61 6.60
CA ARG A 226 26.82 -18.73 7.51
C ARG A 226 25.59 -19.50 8.01
N THR A 227 24.41 -18.88 8.02
CA THR A 227 23.15 -19.53 8.40
C THR A 227 22.59 -20.44 7.31
N GLY A 228 22.97 -20.21 6.04
CA GLY A 228 22.44 -20.94 4.89
C GLY A 228 20.93 -20.77 4.69
N THR A 229 20.34 -19.70 5.22
CA THR A 229 18.88 -19.50 5.22
C THR A 229 18.45 -18.06 4.97
N ILE A 230 17.16 -17.90 4.65
CA ILE A 230 16.45 -16.63 4.54
C ILE A 230 15.18 -16.75 5.37
N SER A 231 14.98 -15.87 6.33
CA SER A 231 13.75 -15.78 7.11
C SER A 231 13.03 -14.49 6.79
N VAL A 232 11.76 -14.57 6.39
CA VAL A 232 10.92 -13.41 6.11
C VAL A 232 9.68 -13.52 6.98
N GLN A 233 9.39 -12.45 7.73
CA GLN A 233 8.13 -12.34 8.45
C GLN A 233 7.07 -11.75 7.52
N MET A 234 5.95 -12.43 7.44
CA MET A 234 4.82 -12.11 6.58
C MET A 234 3.60 -11.75 7.44
N ALA A 235 2.82 -10.81 6.93
CA ALA A 235 1.49 -10.43 7.41
C ALA A 235 0.47 -10.83 6.35
N GLN A 236 -0.61 -11.51 6.76
CA GLN A 236 -1.67 -12.00 5.90
C GLN A 236 -3.00 -11.44 6.38
N SER A 237 -3.54 -10.48 5.63
CA SER A 237 -4.79 -9.80 5.97
C SER A 237 -5.93 -10.35 5.11
N PHE A 238 -6.90 -11.01 5.74
CA PHE A 238 -8.17 -11.41 5.13
C PHE A 238 -9.21 -10.33 5.42
N VAL A 239 -9.49 -9.45 4.45
CA VAL A 239 -10.42 -8.33 4.59
C VAL A 239 -11.73 -8.65 3.91
N LEU A 240 -12.85 -8.65 4.65
CA LEU A 240 -14.17 -8.86 4.08
C LEU A 240 -14.55 -7.71 3.15
N LEU A 241 -14.83 -8.00 1.88
CA LEU A 241 -15.30 -6.98 0.95
C LEU A 241 -16.80 -6.69 1.17
N PRO A 242 -17.25 -5.45 0.87
CA PRO A 242 -18.65 -5.08 0.92
C PRO A 242 -19.54 -6.07 0.14
N ALA A 243 -20.73 -6.37 0.66
CA ALA A 243 -21.65 -7.25 -0.05
C ALA A 243 -22.06 -6.64 -1.40
N GLU A 244 -22.40 -5.35 -1.38
CA GLU A 244 -22.70 -4.54 -2.55
C GLU A 244 -21.48 -3.69 -2.93
N PRO A 245 -20.85 -3.94 -4.10
CA PRO A 245 -19.75 -3.11 -4.57
C PRO A 245 -20.16 -1.64 -4.74
N MET A 246 -19.28 -0.70 -4.40
CA MET A 246 -19.51 0.72 -4.65
C MET A 246 -19.86 0.97 -6.13
N ARG A 247 -20.70 1.98 -6.40
CA ARG A 247 -20.85 2.50 -7.76
C ARG A 247 -19.52 3.00 -8.29
N HIS A 248 -18.95 2.26 -9.24
CA HIS A 248 -17.70 2.61 -9.88
C HIS A 248 -17.82 3.89 -10.72
N ARG A 249 -16.68 4.50 -11.02
CA ARG A 249 -16.55 5.57 -12.01
C ARG A 249 -15.53 5.15 -13.06
N PHE A 250 -15.89 5.30 -14.33
CA PHE A 250 -15.00 4.99 -15.43
C PHE A 250 -13.83 5.97 -15.48
N HIS A 251 -12.64 5.44 -15.72
CA HIS A 251 -11.44 6.24 -15.88
C HIS A 251 -11.40 6.96 -17.23
N ASP A 252 -10.96 8.22 -17.22
CA ASP A 252 -10.60 8.99 -18.39
C ASP A 252 -9.10 9.37 -18.33
N PRO A 253 -8.29 9.06 -19.36
CA PRO A 253 -6.84 9.31 -19.32
C PRO A 253 -6.46 10.79 -19.24
N ARG A 254 -7.39 11.72 -19.46
CA ARG A 254 -7.15 13.17 -19.31
C ARG A 254 -7.14 13.62 -17.85
N VAL A 255 -7.58 12.77 -16.92
CA VAL A 255 -7.60 13.05 -15.48
C VAL A 255 -6.91 11.91 -14.73
N GLY A 256 -5.82 12.23 -14.03
CA GLY A 256 -4.99 11.26 -13.32
C GLY A 256 -5.70 10.56 -12.17
N TRP A 257 -5.92 9.26 -12.33
CA TRP A 257 -6.46 8.36 -11.31
C TRP A 257 -5.78 6.98 -11.38
N PHE A 258 -5.49 6.38 -10.23
CA PHE A 258 -5.19 4.96 -10.19
C PHE A 258 -6.41 4.15 -10.61
N THR A 259 -6.19 2.97 -11.20
CA THR A 259 -7.28 2.19 -11.78
C THR A 259 -7.21 0.71 -11.45
N VAL A 260 -8.37 0.07 -11.49
CA VAL A 260 -8.50 -1.38 -11.68
C VAL A 260 -8.96 -1.65 -13.11
N ASN A 261 -8.43 -2.71 -13.72
CA ASN A 261 -8.68 -3.05 -15.12
C ASN A 261 -9.59 -4.28 -15.22
N GLN A 262 -10.56 -4.24 -16.13
CA GLN A 262 -11.45 -5.35 -16.43
C GLN A 262 -11.65 -5.47 -17.94
N VAL A 263 -11.92 -6.68 -18.41
CA VAL A 263 -12.34 -7.01 -19.77
C VAL A 263 -13.82 -7.35 -19.74
N ASP A 264 -14.63 -6.51 -20.36
CA ASP A 264 -16.07 -6.64 -20.43
C ASP A 264 -16.49 -7.40 -21.68
N PHE A 265 -17.03 -8.60 -21.48
CA PHE A 265 -17.58 -9.45 -22.53
C PHE A 265 -19.07 -9.16 -22.80
N GLY A 266 -19.70 -8.29 -22.00
CA GLY A 266 -21.06 -7.82 -22.22
C GLY A 266 -21.17 -6.66 -23.20
N SER A 267 -20.05 -6.18 -23.75
CA SER A 267 -20.04 -5.07 -24.70
C SER A 267 -20.93 -5.34 -25.92
N PRO A 268 -21.69 -4.35 -26.41
CA PRO A 268 -22.45 -4.46 -27.66
C PRO A 268 -21.53 -4.46 -28.91
N GLU A 269 -20.25 -4.13 -28.75
CA GLU A 269 -19.27 -4.15 -29.82
C GLU A 269 -18.96 -5.59 -30.26
N TYR A 270 -18.46 -5.76 -31.49
CA TYR A 270 -18.01 -7.07 -32.00
C TYR A 270 -16.68 -7.55 -31.38
N LYS A 271 -16.44 -7.25 -30.10
CA LYS A 271 -15.26 -7.62 -29.31
C LYS A 271 -15.55 -7.42 -27.81
N ALA A 272 -14.74 -8.03 -26.96
CA ALA A 272 -14.68 -7.63 -25.57
C ALA A 272 -13.97 -6.26 -25.45
N ASP A 273 -14.40 -5.45 -24.49
CA ASP A 273 -13.83 -4.12 -24.26
C ASP A 273 -13.06 -4.05 -22.96
N THR A 274 -11.91 -3.37 -23.00
CA THR A 274 -11.19 -3.04 -21.78
C THR A 274 -11.86 -1.84 -21.11
N ARG A 275 -12.39 -2.05 -19.90
CA ARG A 275 -12.88 -0.98 -19.03
C ARG A 275 -11.93 -0.78 -17.86
N ARG A 276 -11.68 0.48 -17.53
CA ARG A 276 -10.84 0.90 -16.40
C ARG A 276 -11.70 1.66 -15.42
N LEU A 277 -11.66 1.27 -14.16
CA LEU A 277 -12.42 1.91 -13.08
C LEU A 277 -11.44 2.65 -12.18
N ILE A 278 -11.76 3.89 -11.79
CA ILE A 278 -10.88 4.64 -10.88
C ILE A 278 -10.91 4.03 -9.48
N ARG A 279 -9.79 4.12 -8.76
CA ARG A 279 -9.69 3.75 -7.35
C ARG A 279 -10.07 4.95 -6.49
N ARG A 280 -11.15 4.86 -5.69
CA ARG A 280 -11.62 5.96 -4.82
C ARG A 280 -12.33 5.45 -3.58
N TRP A 281 -12.41 6.27 -2.54
CA TRP A 281 -13.28 6.01 -1.38
C TRP A 281 -14.76 6.13 -1.74
N ARG A 282 -15.63 5.40 -1.02
CA ARG A 282 -17.08 5.54 -1.12
C ARG A 282 -17.53 6.77 -0.36
N LEU A 283 -17.84 7.86 -1.07
CA LEU A 283 -18.45 9.07 -0.49
C LEU A 283 -19.88 9.25 -0.99
N GLU A 284 -20.82 9.00 -0.10
CA GLU A 284 -22.26 9.18 -0.33
C GLU A 284 -22.77 10.37 0.49
N PRO A 285 -23.57 11.29 -0.08
CA PRO A 285 -24.15 12.40 0.66
C PRO A 285 -25.05 11.91 1.81
N SER A 286 -24.82 12.43 3.02
CA SER A 286 -25.74 12.21 4.16
C SER A 286 -27.13 12.82 3.91
N ASP A 287 -27.20 13.92 3.16
CA ASP A 287 -28.44 14.52 2.65
C ASP A 287 -28.33 14.73 1.13
N ALA A 288 -28.87 13.79 0.36
CA ALA A 288 -28.85 13.84 -1.10
C ALA A 288 -29.64 15.04 -1.67
N ALA A 289 -30.69 15.51 -0.98
CA ALA A 289 -31.50 16.62 -1.45
C ALA A 289 -30.77 17.96 -1.26
N ALA A 290 -30.11 18.15 -0.11
CA ALA A 290 -29.25 19.31 0.13
C ALA A 290 -28.05 19.33 -0.83
N TYR A 291 -27.40 18.18 -1.01
CA TYR A 291 -26.31 18.03 -1.96
C TYR A 291 -26.73 18.40 -3.39
N ALA A 292 -27.90 17.94 -3.84
CA ALA A 292 -28.44 18.26 -5.17
C ALA A 292 -28.74 19.76 -5.35
N ARG A 293 -29.00 20.52 -4.26
CA ARG A 293 -29.14 21.98 -4.28
C ARG A 293 -27.79 22.72 -4.27
N GLY A 294 -26.68 21.99 -4.20
CA GLY A 294 -25.32 22.55 -4.12
C GLY A 294 -24.89 22.94 -2.71
N GLU A 295 -25.60 22.52 -1.68
CA GLU A 295 -25.21 22.72 -0.28
C GLU A 295 -24.10 21.75 0.11
N LEU A 296 -23.17 22.19 0.96
CA LEU A 296 -22.16 21.31 1.55
C LEU A 296 -22.82 20.37 2.56
N VAL A 297 -22.59 19.07 2.40
CA VAL A 297 -23.07 18.02 3.32
C VAL A 297 -21.91 17.19 3.83
N GLU A 298 -22.12 16.42 4.88
CA GLU A 298 -21.15 15.41 5.31
C GLU A 298 -21.33 14.13 4.50
N PRO A 299 -20.28 13.35 4.22
CA PRO A 299 -20.47 12.01 3.69
C PRO A 299 -21.07 11.09 4.77
N VAL A 300 -21.79 10.05 4.35
CA VAL A 300 -22.29 8.99 5.25
C VAL A 300 -21.13 8.33 6.00
N GLN A 301 -19.99 8.13 5.32
CA GLN A 301 -18.75 7.65 5.93
C GLN A 301 -17.61 8.61 5.56
N PRO A 302 -17.06 9.38 6.50
CA PRO A 302 -15.88 10.19 6.26
C PRO A 302 -14.62 9.32 6.16
N ILE A 303 -13.62 9.82 5.45
CA ILE A 303 -12.29 9.22 5.39
C ILE A 303 -11.56 9.66 6.67
N VAL A 304 -11.43 8.73 7.62
CA VAL A 304 -10.77 8.99 8.89
C VAL A 304 -9.38 8.36 8.89
N PHE A 305 -8.37 9.17 9.13
CA PHE A 305 -7.02 8.73 9.45
C PHE A 305 -6.73 8.90 10.94
N TYR A 306 -5.93 8.00 11.51
CA TYR A 306 -5.52 8.01 12.90
C TYR A 306 -4.03 8.25 13.00
N LEU A 307 -3.63 9.22 13.81
CA LEU A 307 -2.21 9.51 14.02
C LEU A 307 -1.61 8.51 15.00
N ASP A 308 -0.51 7.90 14.60
CA ASP A 308 0.28 7.02 15.46
C ASP A 308 0.83 7.80 16.68
N PRO A 309 0.58 7.33 17.92
CA PRO A 309 1.12 7.95 19.14
C PRO A 309 2.64 8.00 19.19
N GLY A 310 3.33 7.16 18.40
CA GLY A 310 4.79 7.21 18.24
C GLY A 310 5.29 8.43 17.47
N THR A 311 4.39 9.25 16.92
CA THR A 311 4.72 10.49 16.22
C THR A 311 5.26 11.53 17.19
N PRO A 312 6.49 12.07 16.99
CA PRO A 312 7.01 13.14 17.85
C PRO A 312 6.11 14.39 17.82
N ASP A 313 5.92 15.00 19.00
CA ASP A 313 5.02 16.14 19.21
C ASP A 313 5.30 17.31 18.26
N GLU A 314 6.56 17.56 17.92
CA GLU A 314 6.93 18.64 17.02
C GLU A 314 6.47 18.43 15.56
N TRP A 315 6.20 17.19 15.15
CA TRP A 315 5.77 16.85 13.79
C TRP A 315 4.27 16.62 13.68
N ALA A 316 3.62 16.22 14.78
CA ALA A 316 2.20 15.88 14.80
C ALA A 316 1.29 16.98 14.20
N PRO A 317 1.46 18.28 14.50
CA PRO A 317 0.63 19.34 13.90
C PRO A 317 0.73 19.39 12.37
N TYR A 318 1.93 19.27 11.81
CA TYR A 318 2.16 19.33 10.36
C TYR A 318 1.63 18.09 9.64
N ILE A 319 1.76 16.92 10.28
CA ILE A 319 1.22 15.67 9.74
C ILE A 319 -0.30 15.75 9.70
N ARG A 320 -0.95 16.18 10.79
CA ARG A 320 -2.40 16.37 10.81
C ARG A 320 -2.87 17.33 9.72
N GLN A 321 -2.19 18.47 9.62
CA GLN A 321 -2.52 19.47 8.62
C GLN A 321 -2.34 18.95 7.20
N GLY A 322 -1.31 18.16 6.91
CA GLY A 322 -1.12 17.58 5.59
C GLY A 322 -2.26 16.64 5.16
N VAL A 323 -2.90 15.97 6.11
CA VAL A 323 -4.12 15.18 5.87
C VAL A 323 -5.31 16.10 5.57
N GLU A 324 -5.54 17.09 6.43
CA GLU A 324 -6.71 17.96 6.39
C GLU A 324 -6.63 19.04 5.30
N ASP A 325 -5.45 19.29 4.73
CA ASP A 325 -5.26 20.20 3.59
C ASP A 325 -6.10 19.80 2.37
N TRP A 326 -6.52 18.53 2.27
CA TRP A 326 -7.41 18.05 1.21
C TRP A 326 -8.87 18.43 1.42
N GLN A 327 -9.27 18.87 2.62
CA GLN A 327 -10.66 19.19 2.94
C GLN A 327 -11.27 20.27 2.01
N PRO A 328 -10.58 21.38 1.67
CA PRO A 328 -11.05 22.32 0.65
C PRO A 328 -11.30 21.71 -0.75
N ALA A 329 -10.54 20.68 -1.14
CA ALA A 329 -10.79 19.96 -2.39
C ALA A 329 -12.09 19.15 -2.33
N PHE A 330 -12.38 18.53 -1.19
CA PHE A 330 -13.65 17.83 -0.94
C PHE A 330 -14.84 18.77 -0.80
N GLU A 331 -14.67 19.96 -0.23
CA GLU A 331 -15.70 21.01 -0.24
C GLU A 331 -16.03 21.41 -1.67
N GLY A 332 -14.99 21.53 -2.52
CA GLY A 332 -15.12 21.66 -3.97
C GLY A 332 -15.83 20.48 -4.65
N ALA A 333 -15.96 19.32 -4.01
CA ALA A 333 -16.77 18.18 -4.44
C ALA A 333 -18.15 18.11 -3.76
N GLY A 334 -18.50 19.07 -2.89
CA GLY A 334 -19.77 19.14 -2.18
C GLY A 334 -19.76 18.54 -0.76
N PHE A 335 -18.59 18.14 -0.24
CA PHE A 335 -18.48 17.47 1.05
C PHE A 335 -17.67 18.28 2.07
N ARG A 336 -18.27 18.62 3.20
CA ARG A 336 -17.55 19.08 4.39
C ARG A 336 -17.19 17.87 5.28
N ASN A 337 -16.14 17.98 6.08
CA ASN A 337 -15.67 16.92 6.99
C ASN A 337 -15.49 15.57 6.27
N ALA A 338 -15.04 15.60 5.02
CA ALA A 338 -14.90 14.42 4.18
C ALA A 338 -13.64 13.63 4.51
N ILE A 339 -12.58 14.34 4.92
CA ILE A 339 -11.31 13.77 5.34
C ILE A 339 -10.90 14.42 6.66
N VAL A 340 -10.62 13.60 7.67
CA VAL A 340 -10.26 14.07 9.01
C VAL A 340 -9.16 13.21 9.59
N VAL A 341 -8.36 13.80 10.48
CA VAL A 341 -7.38 13.07 11.28
C VAL A 341 -7.80 13.07 12.74
N ARG A 342 -7.63 11.93 13.41
CA ARG A 342 -7.96 11.73 14.82
C ARG A 342 -6.79 11.13 15.57
N ASP A 343 -6.81 11.28 16.88
CA ASP A 343 -5.99 10.43 17.74
C ASP A 343 -6.57 9.03 17.80
N ILE A 344 -5.70 8.04 18.03
CA ILE A 344 -6.19 6.69 18.33
C ILE A 344 -7.12 6.75 19.55
N PRO A 345 -8.18 5.94 19.58
CA PRO A 345 -8.98 5.78 20.78
C PRO A 345 -8.10 5.37 21.96
N THR A 346 -8.37 5.94 23.12
CA THR A 346 -7.82 5.45 24.38
C THR A 346 -8.36 4.05 24.67
N PRO A 347 -7.67 3.23 25.50
CA PRO A 347 -8.18 1.92 25.90
C PRO A 347 -9.56 1.97 26.57
N ASP A 348 -9.95 3.11 27.15
CA ASP A 348 -11.28 3.32 27.73
C ASP A 348 -12.35 3.60 26.65
N GLU A 349 -11.97 4.18 25.51
CA GLU A 349 -12.86 4.47 24.37
C GLU A 349 -13.04 3.24 23.46
N ASP A 350 -11.95 2.52 23.19
CA ASP A 350 -11.97 1.27 22.44
C ASP A 350 -10.85 0.34 22.96
N PRO A 351 -11.15 -0.59 23.89
CA PRO A 351 -10.16 -1.52 24.43
C PRO A 351 -9.65 -2.52 23.40
N ASP A 352 -10.38 -2.71 22.29
CA ASP A 352 -10.04 -3.63 21.21
C ASP A 352 -9.35 -2.92 20.04
N PHE A 353 -9.04 -1.62 20.19
CA PHE A 353 -8.34 -0.86 19.16
C PHE A 353 -7.02 -1.53 18.80
N SER A 354 -6.86 -1.78 17.51
CA SER A 354 -5.62 -2.27 16.94
C SER A 354 -5.36 -1.52 15.66
N PRO A 355 -4.12 -1.08 15.40
CA PRO A 355 -3.76 -0.51 14.12
C PRO A 355 -3.74 -1.58 13.00
N GLU A 356 -3.99 -2.86 13.29
CA GLU A 356 -4.19 -3.91 12.27
C GLU A 356 -5.67 -4.15 11.93
N ASP A 357 -6.59 -3.47 12.59
CA ASP A 357 -8.00 -3.51 12.23
C ASP A 357 -8.23 -2.61 11.00
N VAL A 358 -8.78 -3.19 9.94
CA VAL A 358 -9.00 -2.51 8.65
C VAL A 358 -9.93 -1.31 8.75
N ARG A 359 -10.70 -1.19 9.83
CA ARG A 359 -11.57 -0.04 10.11
C ARG A 359 -10.77 1.24 10.42
N TYR A 360 -9.48 1.14 10.74
CA TYR A 360 -8.64 2.25 11.17
C TYR A 360 -7.49 2.48 10.18
N ASN A 361 -7.61 3.52 9.35
CA ASN A 361 -6.51 3.97 8.49
C ASN A 361 -5.48 4.72 9.32
N MET A 362 -4.21 4.34 9.26
CA MET A 362 -3.17 4.92 10.11
C MET A 362 -2.25 5.88 9.35
N VAL A 363 -1.78 6.93 10.02
CA VAL A 363 -0.57 7.67 9.65
C VAL A 363 0.52 7.30 10.65
N ARG A 364 1.42 6.40 10.21
CA ARG A 364 2.45 5.78 11.03
C ARG A 364 3.76 6.54 10.97
N TYR A 365 4.42 6.69 12.12
CA TYR A 365 5.74 7.29 12.21
C TYR A 365 6.78 6.21 12.50
N THR A 366 7.47 5.74 11.46
CA THR A 366 8.39 4.61 11.58
C THR A 366 9.83 5.09 11.81
N ALA A 367 10.42 4.65 12.92
CA ALA A 367 11.85 4.83 13.21
C ALA A 367 12.73 3.95 12.30
N ASN A 368 13.02 4.42 11.09
CA ASN A 368 13.84 3.72 10.09
C ASN A 368 14.83 4.68 9.41
N MET A 369 15.98 4.15 9.01
CA MET A 369 16.99 4.85 8.21
C MET A 369 16.60 5.07 6.75
N THR A 370 15.55 4.39 6.27
CA THR A 370 14.93 4.64 4.95
C THR A 370 14.55 6.11 4.81
N ARG A 371 14.84 6.68 3.65
CA ARG A 371 14.60 8.10 3.34
C ARG A 371 13.42 8.25 2.39
N ASN A 372 12.24 7.76 2.78
CA ASN A 372 11.03 7.81 1.97
C ASN A 372 9.78 8.14 2.80
N ALA A 373 8.65 8.30 2.14
CA ALA A 373 7.31 8.08 2.69
C ALA A 373 6.50 7.29 1.65
N VAL A 374 5.45 6.58 2.07
CA VAL A 374 4.55 5.85 1.17
C VAL A 374 3.12 5.92 1.67
N GLY A 375 2.16 6.13 0.77
CA GLY A 375 0.72 6.03 1.02
C GLY A 375 0.04 4.94 0.19
N PRO A 376 0.35 3.64 0.39
CA PRO A 376 -0.35 2.55 -0.31
C PRO A 376 -1.83 2.51 0.08
N SER A 377 -2.65 2.06 -0.86
CA SER A 377 -4.04 1.72 -0.62
C SER A 377 -4.36 0.38 -1.25
N VAL A 378 -5.35 -0.31 -0.67
CA VAL A 378 -5.92 -1.56 -1.20
C VAL A 378 -7.35 -1.31 -1.65
N SER A 379 -7.79 -1.97 -2.72
CA SER A 379 -9.09 -1.69 -3.32
C SER A 379 -9.86 -2.94 -3.74
N ASP A 380 -11.18 -2.85 -3.67
CA ASP A 380 -12.08 -3.84 -4.24
C ASP A 380 -11.96 -3.85 -5.78
N PRO A 381 -11.50 -4.94 -6.40
CA PRO A 381 -11.33 -5.02 -7.85
C PRO A 381 -12.66 -5.04 -8.62
N ARG A 382 -13.80 -5.20 -7.94
CA ARG A 382 -15.14 -5.19 -8.55
C ARG A 382 -15.60 -3.76 -8.89
N SER A 383 -15.21 -2.79 -8.08
CA SER A 383 -15.72 -1.40 -8.12
C SER A 383 -14.63 -0.32 -8.19
N GLY A 384 -13.41 -0.62 -7.74
CA GLY A 384 -12.38 0.38 -7.45
C GLY A 384 -12.54 1.06 -6.07
N GLU A 385 -13.43 0.57 -5.20
CA GLU A 385 -13.56 1.10 -3.84
C GLU A 385 -12.25 0.91 -3.05
N ILE A 386 -11.67 1.99 -2.54
CA ILE A 386 -10.56 1.91 -1.59
C ILE A 386 -11.11 1.40 -0.27
N ILE A 387 -10.53 0.31 0.25
CA ILE A 387 -10.98 -0.38 1.45
C ILE A 387 -10.17 0.05 2.67
N ALA A 388 -8.86 0.22 2.50
CA ALA A 388 -7.95 0.69 3.52
C ALA A 388 -6.72 1.37 2.91
N SER A 389 -6.12 2.27 3.68
CA SER A 389 -4.85 2.91 3.33
C SER A 389 -4.08 3.28 4.60
N ASP A 390 -2.81 2.92 4.63
CA ASP A 390 -1.90 3.28 5.72
C ASP A 390 -0.77 4.12 5.16
N ILE A 391 -0.62 5.34 5.69
CA ILE A 391 0.53 6.19 5.38
C ILE A 391 1.69 5.81 6.28
N ASN A 392 2.85 5.58 5.69
CA ASN A 392 4.07 5.33 6.44
C ASN A 392 5.10 6.43 6.21
N TRP A 393 5.39 7.19 7.26
CA TRP A 393 6.46 8.16 7.31
C TRP A 393 7.71 7.56 7.94
N TYR A 394 8.81 7.47 7.19
CA TYR A 394 10.09 7.04 7.77
C TYR A 394 10.86 8.22 8.35
N HIS A 395 11.26 8.14 9.62
CA HIS A 395 11.93 9.21 10.38
C HIS A 395 13.09 9.87 9.60
N ASN A 396 13.97 9.09 8.97
CA ASN A 396 15.14 9.64 8.28
C ASN A 396 14.80 10.36 6.95
N HIS A 397 13.54 10.36 6.51
CA HIS A 397 13.10 11.17 5.37
C HIS A 397 13.25 12.67 5.62
N LEU A 398 13.21 13.13 6.89
CA LEU A 398 13.55 14.51 7.29
C LEU A 398 14.90 14.96 6.73
N ARG A 399 15.89 14.06 6.69
CA ARG A 399 17.22 14.33 6.12
C ARG A 399 17.15 14.66 4.63
N SER A 400 16.24 14.06 3.87
CA SER A 400 16.01 14.36 2.45
C SER A 400 15.52 15.79 2.24
N TYR A 401 14.51 16.22 2.99
CA TYR A 401 13.97 17.57 2.83
C TYR A 401 14.90 18.64 3.36
N ARG A 402 15.53 18.44 4.51
CA ARG A 402 16.60 19.34 4.99
C ARG A 402 17.65 19.55 3.90
N ASN A 403 18.16 18.48 3.30
CA ASN A 403 19.18 18.58 2.26
C ASN A 403 18.66 19.26 0.98
N ARG A 404 17.44 18.94 0.52
CA ARG A 404 16.83 19.57 -0.65
C ARG A 404 16.60 21.06 -0.43
N LEU A 405 15.98 21.45 0.68
CA LEU A 405 15.76 22.86 1.02
C LEU A 405 17.10 23.62 1.10
N MET A 406 18.13 23.03 1.72
CA MET A 406 19.44 23.65 1.79
C MET A 406 20.10 23.84 0.41
N ILE A 407 20.14 22.79 -0.40
CA ILE A 407 20.85 22.79 -1.69
C ILE A 407 20.07 23.60 -2.74
N GLU A 408 18.76 23.39 -2.83
CA GLU A 408 17.92 23.94 -3.89
C GLU A 408 17.49 25.38 -3.60
N THR A 409 17.26 25.74 -2.32
CA THR A 409 16.68 27.06 -1.98
C THR A 409 17.69 27.99 -1.30
N GLY A 410 18.81 27.48 -0.78
CA GLY A 410 19.73 28.22 0.08
C GLY A 410 20.26 29.53 -0.53
N ALA A 411 20.31 29.68 -1.85
CA ALA A 411 20.68 30.94 -2.50
C ALA A 411 19.71 32.07 -2.10
N ALA A 412 18.40 31.88 -2.31
CA ALA A 412 17.37 32.88 -2.01
C ALA A 412 16.78 32.77 -0.59
N ASN A 413 17.04 31.67 0.11
CA ASN A 413 16.41 31.34 1.38
C ASN A 413 17.43 31.21 2.53
N PRO A 414 17.60 32.26 3.36
CA PRO A 414 18.47 32.20 4.53
C PRO A 414 18.07 31.11 5.55
N ALA A 415 16.77 30.83 5.74
CA ALA A 415 16.30 29.82 6.70
C ALA A 415 16.71 28.39 6.30
N GLY A 416 16.86 28.13 4.99
CA GLY A 416 17.35 26.87 4.45
C GLY A 416 18.86 26.63 4.62
N ARG A 417 19.65 27.60 5.09
CA ARG A 417 21.13 27.48 5.15
C ARG A 417 21.66 26.74 6.38
N SER A 418 20.80 26.26 7.27
CA SER A 418 21.18 25.56 8.50
C SER A 418 20.95 24.05 8.40
N LEU A 419 21.85 23.26 8.99
CA LEU A 419 21.62 21.81 9.20
C LEU A 419 20.55 21.54 10.26
N ARG A 420 20.32 22.49 11.16
CA ARG A 420 19.22 22.49 12.13
C ARG A 420 18.33 23.67 11.77
N MET A 421 17.36 23.41 10.91
CA MET A 421 16.36 24.39 10.50
C MET A 421 15.38 24.63 11.65
N ASP A 422 14.69 25.77 11.61
CA ASP A 422 13.55 26.01 12.47
C ASP A 422 12.47 24.93 12.25
N ILE A 423 11.81 24.50 13.33
CA ILE A 423 10.78 23.46 13.27
C ILE A 423 9.62 23.92 12.40
N ASP A 424 9.23 25.20 12.49
CA ASP A 424 8.13 25.75 11.70
C ASP A 424 8.45 25.68 10.20
N TYR A 425 9.71 25.94 9.86
CA TYR A 425 10.16 25.93 8.48
C TYR A 425 10.25 24.52 7.88
N ILE A 426 10.87 23.56 8.59
CA ILE A 426 10.97 22.18 8.08
C ILE A 426 9.65 21.42 8.22
N GLY A 427 8.80 21.79 9.18
CA GLY A 427 7.45 21.26 9.37
C GLY A 427 6.56 21.47 8.15
N GLU A 428 6.65 22.61 7.47
CA GLU A 428 5.94 22.84 6.21
C GLU A 428 6.34 21.83 5.11
N ALA A 429 7.60 21.40 5.08
CA ALA A 429 8.03 20.33 4.18
C ALA A 429 7.46 18.97 4.58
N VAL A 430 7.34 18.68 5.88
CA VAL A 430 6.65 17.46 6.37
C VAL A 430 5.18 17.47 5.94
N ARG A 431 4.46 18.56 6.19
CA ARG A 431 3.08 18.79 5.75
C ARG A 431 2.91 18.55 4.25
N GLN A 432 3.79 19.13 3.43
CA GLN A 432 3.78 19.01 1.97
C GLN A 432 3.95 17.57 1.47
N VAL A 433 4.72 16.74 2.18
CA VAL A 433 4.88 15.32 1.83
C VAL A 433 3.69 14.51 2.31
N ILE A 434 3.20 14.74 3.53
CA ILE A 434 2.00 14.04 4.00
C ILE A 434 0.82 14.33 3.08
N ALA A 435 0.64 15.57 2.64
CA ALA A 435 -0.36 15.91 1.63
C ALA A 435 -0.17 15.13 0.31
N HIS A 436 1.08 14.91 -0.13
CA HIS A 436 1.38 14.08 -1.30
C HIS A 436 0.99 12.61 -1.11
N GLU A 437 1.37 12.00 0.02
CA GLU A 437 1.04 10.60 0.31
C GLU A 437 -0.46 10.40 0.51
N ILE A 438 -1.15 11.38 1.10
CA ILE A 438 -2.62 11.36 1.20
C ILE A 438 -3.25 11.45 -0.18
N GLY A 439 -2.69 12.20 -1.13
CA GLY A 439 -3.13 12.19 -2.52
C GLY A 439 -3.13 10.77 -3.12
N HIS A 440 -2.09 9.97 -2.86
CA HIS A 440 -2.07 8.55 -3.24
C HIS A 440 -3.14 7.72 -2.55
N ALA A 441 -3.34 7.92 -1.25
CA ALA A 441 -4.39 7.28 -0.47
C ALA A 441 -5.81 7.67 -0.94
N LEU A 442 -5.97 8.82 -1.59
CA LEU A 442 -7.21 9.28 -2.21
C LEU A 442 -7.43 8.74 -3.63
N GLY A 443 -6.44 8.03 -4.20
CA GLY A 443 -6.53 7.43 -5.54
C GLY A 443 -5.80 8.20 -6.64
N LEU A 444 -5.03 9.25 -6.30
CA LEU A 444 -4.33 10.09 -7.27
C LEU A 444 -2.92 9.56 -7.56
N PRO A 445 -2.55 9.36 -8.83
CA PRO A 445 -1.17 9.10 -9.24
C PRO A 445 -0.34 10.39 -9.23
N HIS A 446 0.96 10.26 -9.43
CA HIS A 446 1.81 11.40 -9.73
C HIS A 446 1.32 12.16 -10.97
N ASN A 447 1.39 13.49 -10.94
CA ASN A 447 1.10 14.35 -12.09
C ASN A 447 2.37 15.05 -12.56
N MET A 448 3.08 14.42 -13.50
CA MET A 448 4.43 14.84 -13.92
C MET A 448 4.47 16.07 -14.83
N ILE A 449 3.32 16.59 -15.28
CA ILE A 449 3.24 17.77 -16.15
C ILE A 449 2.90 19.06 -15.38
N ALA A 450 2.48 18.96 -14.12
CA ALA A 450 1.84 20.08 -13.40
C ALA A 450 2.75 21.29 -13.17
N SER A 451 4.06 21.09 -13.13
CA SER A 451 5.10 22.12 -13.01
C SER A 451 5.30 22.90 -14.32
N SER A 452 4.91 22.33 -15.46
CA SER A 452 4.92 23.05 -16.74
C SER A 452 3.79 24.07 -16.88
N ALA A 453 2.80 24.02 -15.97
CA ALA A 453 1.63 24.91 -16.01
C ALA A 453 1.96 26.36 -15.66
N PHE A 454 3.04 26.59 -14.91
CA PHE A 454 3.42 27.92 -14.43
C PHE A 454 4.62 28.46 -15.22
N PRO A 455 4.58 29.72 -15.72
CA PRO A 455 5.76 30.35 -16.30
C PRO A 455 6.90 30.41 -15.28
N VAL A 456 8.13 30.12 -15.72
CA VAL A 456 9.31 30.06 -14.83
C VAL A 456 9.51 31.37 -14.06
N ASP A 457 9.33 32.53 -14.71
CA ASP A 457 9.50 33.84 -14.07
C ASP A 457 8.48 34.09 -12.94
N SER A 458 7.31 33.45 -12.97
CA SER A 458 6.31 33.55 -11.90
C SER A 458 6.83 32.98 -10.58
N LEU A 459 7.77 32.03 -10.61
CA LEU A 459 8.38 31.44 -9.42
C LEU A 459 9.31 32.42 -8.67
N ARG A 460 9.62 33.57 -9.28
CA ARG A 460 10.34 34.68 -8.63
C ARG A 460 9.42 35.68 -7.94
N SER A 461 8.10 35.54 -8.12
CA SER A 461 7.12 36.43 -7.49
C SER A 461 6.69 35.89 -6.12
N PRO A 462 6.82 36.68 -5.04
CA PRO A 462 6.40 36.25 -3.71
C PRO A 462 4.88 36.08 -3.60
N THR A 463 4.10 36.94 -4.26
CA THR A 463 2.64 36.83 -4.24
C THR A 463 2.16 35.60 -5.00
N PHE A 464 2.80 35.30 -6.14
CA PHE A 464 2.44 34.13 -6.94
C PHE A 464 2.75 32.82 -6.21
N THR A 465 3.96 32.70 -5.66
CA THR A 465 4.39 31.48 -4.97
C THR A 465 3.66 31.27 -3.66
N ALA A 466 3.28 32.33 -2.94
CA ALA A 466 2.43 32.22 -1.75
C ALA A 466 1.05 31.59 -2.06
N GLU A 467 0.47 31.92 -3.22
CA GLU A 467 -0.83 31.41 -3.63
C GLU A 467 -0.75 30.02 -4.30
N ASN A 468 0.24 29.80 -5.16
CA ASN A 468 0.27 28.65 -6.07
C ASN A 468 1.37 27.61 -5.73
N GLY A 469 2.27 27.93 -4.79
CA GLY A 469 3.48 27.14 -4.59
C GLY A 469 4.36 27.14 -5.85
N VAL A 470 4.86 25.96 -6.22
CA VAL A 470 5.82 25.77 -7.34
C VAL A 470 5.27 24.93 -8.49
N ALA A 471 4.09 24.34 -8.34
CA ALA A 471 3.45 23.47 -9.34
C ALA A 471 1.94 23.47 -9.16
N ALA A 472 1.19 23.17 -10.22
CA ALA A 472 -0.28 23.15 -10.17
C ALA A 472 -0.87 21.97 -9.37
N SER A 473 -0.03 21.04 -8.92
CA SER A 473 -0.40 19.86 -8.13
C SER A 473 0.67 19.52 -7.10
N VAL A 474 0.26 19.11 -5.90
CA VAL A 474 1.15 18.50 -4.91
C VAL A 474 1.71 17.14 -5.38
N MET A 475 1.01 16.48 -6.32
CA MET A 475 1.35 15.19 -6.90
C MET A 475 2.48 15.25 -7.93
N ASP A 476 2.99 16.44 -8.26
CA ASP A 476 4.20 16.59 -9.09
C ASP A 476 5.47 16.23 -8.30
N TYR A 477 6.53 15.87 -9.03
CA TYR A 477 7.89 15.70 -8.54
C TYR A 477 8.74 16.98 -8.61
N ALA A 478 8.12 18.11 -8.96
CA ALA A 478 8.67 19.45 -8.90
C ALA A 478 9.55 19.65 -7.66
N ARG A 479 10.80 20.08 -7.91
CA ARG A 479 11.79 20.36 -6.88
C ARG A 479 11.40 21.62 -6.08
N GLN A 480 12.13 21.88 -5.00
CA GLN A 480 11.94 23.12 -4.26
C GLN A 480 12.35 24.31 -5.16
N ASN A 481 11.78 25.49 -4.92
CA ASN A 481 11.91 26.66 -5.80
C ASN A 481 13.36 27.18 -5.86
N TYR A 482 14.18 26.55 -6.71
CA TYR A 482 15.56 26.94 -6.98
C TYR A 482 15.67 28.09 -8.00
N VAL A 483 14.53 28.54 -8.55
CA VAL A 483 14.47 29.64 -9.53
C VAL A 483 14.54 30.98 -8.82
N ALA A 484 13.91 31.11 -7.64
CA ALA A 484 13.98 32.31 -6.81
C ALA A 484 15.43 32.73 -6.52
N GLN A 485 15.68 34.03 -6.55
CA GLN A 485 16.99 34.65 -6.35
C GLN A 485 17.00 35.57 -5.12
N PRO A 486 18.20 35.88 -4.56
CA PRO A 486 18.33 36.91 -3.53
C PRO A 486 17.68 38.22 -3.96
N GLY A 487 16.81 38.78 -3.12
CA GLY A 487 16.10 40.04 -3.38
C GLY A 487 14.70 39.88 -3.98
N ASP A 488 14.31 38.68 -4.42
CA ASP A 488 12.96 38.42 -4.96
C ASP A 488 11.87 38.43 -3.87
N GLY A 489 12.24 38.20 -2.60
CA GLY A 489 11.31 38.21 -1.45
C GLY A 489 10.41 36.97 -1.33
N VAL A 490 10.68 35.91 -2.08
CA VAL A 490 9.94 34.64 -2.04
C VAL A 490 10.12 33.94 -0.68
N GLU A 491 9.01 33.50 -0.09
CA GLU A 491 8.98 32.74 1.17
C GLU A 491 8.45 31.31 0.99
N ARG A 492 7.56 31.07 0.02
CA ARG A 492 7.06 29.73 -0.32
C ARG A 492 7.96 29.06 -1.35
N PHE A 493 8.80 28.13 -0.89
CA PHE A 493 9.72 27.37 -1.74
C PHE A 493 9.23 25.98 -2.13
N ILE A 494 8.11 25.54 -1.57
CA ILE A 494 7.62 24.17 -1.69
C ILE A 494 6.26 24.15 -2.39
N ARG A 495 5.92 23.02 -3.01
CA ARG A 495 4.57 22.80 -3.59
C ARG A 495 3.50 22.70 -2.50
N GLY A 496 2.25 22.82 -2.90
CA GLY A 496 1.09 22.61 -2.05
C GLY A 496 -0.03 22.01 -2.89
N ILE A 497 -1.17 21.75 -2.27
CA ILE A 497 -2.38 21.38 -3.00
C ILE A 497 -2.75 22.52 -3.94
N GLY A 498 -2.82 22.21 -5.22
CA GLY A 498 -2.96 23.19 -6.28
C GLY A 498 -4.26 23.02 -7.07
N PRO A 499 -4.49 23.89 -8.08
CA PRO A 499 -5.73 23.89 -8.86
C PRO A 499 -6.03 22.54 -9.52
N TYR A 500 -5.01 21.77 -9.92
CA TYR A 500 -5.21 20.44 -10.49
C TYR A 500 -5.76 19.45 -9.46
N ASP A 501 -5.29 19.52 -8.21
CA ASP A 501 -5.70 18.59 -7.15
C ASP A 501 -7.18 18.80 -6.80
N HIS A 502 -7.61 20.06 -6.64
CA HIS A 502 -9.03 20.41 -6.47
C HIS A 502 -9.87 19.92 -7.65
N TYR A 503 -9.39 20.12 -8.88
CA TYR A 503 -10.08 19.66 -10.07
C TYR A 503 -10.20 18.12 -10.13
N SER A 504 -9.12 17.39 -9.85
CA SER A 504 -9.12 15.93 -9.88
C SER A 504 -10.03 15.35 -8.80
N VAL A 505 -9.96 15.87 -7.57
CA VAL A 505 -10.86 15.46 -6.46
C VAL A 505 -12.31 15.75 -6.81
N ALA A 506 -12.63 16.93 -7.33
CA ALA A 506 -13.98 17.23 -7.79
C ALA A 506 -14.42 16.27 -8.91
N TRP A 507 -13.56 16.01 -9.91
CA TRP A 507 -13.88 15.08 -10.99
C TRP A 507 -14.07 13.64 -10.51
N GLY A 508 -13.37 13.19 -9.47
CA GLY A 508 -13.44 11.81 -8.98
C GLY A 508 -14.44 11.56 -7.86
N TYR A 509 -14.71 12.55 -6.99
CA TYR A 509 -15.56 12.39 -5.80
C TYR A 509 -16.89 13.12 -5.88
N ARG A 510 -17.06 14.13 -6.73
CA ARG A 510 -18.37 14.81 -6.87
C ARG A 510 -19.41 13.82 -7.39
N VAL A 511 -20.51 13.69 -6.64
CA VAL A 511 -21.68 12.90 -7.02
C VAL A 511 -22.47 13.67 -8.08
N ILE A 512 -22.99 12.97 -9.07
CA ILE A 512 -23.86 13.52 -10.11
C ILE A 512 -25.27 13.00 -9.80
N PRO A 513 -26.15 13.81 -9.17
CA PRO A 513 -27.43 13.33 -8.64
C PRO A 513 -28.34 12.70 -9.68
N ASP A 514 -28.34 13.23 -10.91
CA ASP A 514 -29.24 12.78 -11.99
C ASP A 514 -28.73 11.56 -12.76
N ALA A 515 -27.51 11.07 -12.45
CA ALA A 515 -26.98 9.85 -13.06
C ALA A 515 -27.32 8.66 -12.18
N ALA A 516 -28.14 7.73 -12.67
CA ALA A 516 -28.47 6.47 -12.02
C ALA A 516 -27.40 5.41 -12.24
N THR A 517 -26.70 5.45 -13.37
CA THR A 517 -25.68 4.48 -13.77
C THR A 517 -24.30 5.13 -13.99
N PRO A 518 -23.19 4.36 -13.89
CA PRO A 518 -21.85 4.86 -14.24
C PRO A 518 -21.74 5.41 -15.67
N ASP A 519 -22.48 4.85 -16.63
CA ASP A 519 -22.48 5.30 -18.01
C ASP A 519 -23.16 6.67 -18.19
N GLU A 520 -24.19 6.97 -17.40
CA GLU A 520 -24.87 8.26 -17.40
C GLU A 520 -23.98 9.40 -16.88
N GLU A 521 -22.94 9.11 -16.10
CA GLU A 521 -21.98 10.14 -15.65
C GLU A 521 -21.11 10.67 -16.81
N ARG A 522 -20.86 9.85 -17.84
CA ARG A 522 -19.81 10.09 -18.85
C ARG A 522 -19.91 11.44 -19.54
N ALA A 523 -21.12 11.84 -19.96
CA ALA A 523 -21.33 13.09 -20.68
C ALA A 523 -21.02 14.32 -19.80
N THR A 524 -21.35 14.25 -18.50
CA THR A 524 -21.03 15.31 -17.55
C THR A 524 -19.54 15.34 -17.23
N LEU A 525 -18.92 14.18 -17.00
CA LEU A 525 -17.49 14.07 -16.72
C LEU A 525 -16.63 14.56 -17.89
N ASP A 526 -16.99 14.20 -19.12
CA ASP A 526 -16.31 14.66 -20.34
C ASP A 526 -16.47 16.17 -20.56
N ARG A 527 -17.65 16.74 -20.27
CA ARG A 527 -17.85 18.19 -20.29
C ARG A 527 -16.92 18.89 -19.30
N TRP A 528 -16.86 18.44 -18.04
CA TRP A 528 -15.97 19.02 -17.02
C TRP A 528 -14.51 19.02 -17.45
N ILE A 529 -14.07 17.97 -18.16
CA ILE A 529 -12.72 17.92 -18.74
C ILE A 529 -12.55 18.96 -19.85
N ARG A 530 -13.50 19.03 -20.79
CA ARG A 530 -13.44 19.98 -21.92
C ARG A 530 -13.45 21.44 -21.47
N ASP A 531 -14.23 21.76 -20.44
CA ASP A 531 -14.32 23.12 -19.87
C ASP A 531 -12.97 23.63 -19.32
N ARG A 532 -12.01 22.73 -19.09
CA ARG A 532 -10.68 23.02 -18.54
C ARG A 532 -9.52 22.69 -19.49
N ALA A 533 -9.81 22.16 -20.68
CA ALA A 533 -8.80 21.56 -21.56
C ALA A 533 -7.72 22.56 -22.04
N ASP A 534 -8.08 23.83 -22.20
CA ASP A 534 -7.18 24.87 -22.71
C ASP A 534 -6.32 25.53 -21.63
N ASP A 535 -6.51 25.18 -20.35
CA ASP A 535 -5.75 25.74 -19.23
C ASP A 535 -4.73 24.72 -18.71
N PRO A 536 -3.40 24.98 -18.87
CA PRO A 536 -2.34 24.06 -18.48
C PRO A 536 -2.35 23.63 -17.02
N ARG A 537 -2.99 24.42 -16.15
CA ARG A 537 -3.13 24.09 -14.71
C ARG A 537 -3.97 22.85 -14.46
N TYR A 538 -4.74 22.39 -15.44
CA TYR A 538 -5.62 21.22 -15.31
C TYR A 538 -5.13 20.01 -16.13
N TRP A 539 -3.91 20.07 -16.67
CA TRP A 539 -3.35 18.95 -17.45
C TRP A 539 -2.81 17.84 -16.57
N PHE A 540 -2.93 16.61 -17.08
CA PHE A 540 -2.39 15.41 -16.47
C PHE A 540 -1.26 14.82 -17.31
N GLY A 541 -0.13 14.51 -16.67
CA GLY A 541 1.01 13.83 -17.26
C GLY A 541 1.36 12.56 -16.48
N GLN A 542 1.19 11.40 -17.11
CA GLN A 542 1.44 10.11 -16.48
C GLN A 542 2.94 9.84 -16.29
N GLN A 543 3.32 9.38 -15.10
CA GLN A 543 4.67 8.89 -14.82
C GLN A 543 5.08 7.73 -15.75
N GLY A 544 6.34 7.76 -16.21
CA GLY A 544 6.92 6.70 -17.06
C GLY A 544 6.46 6.74 -18.52
N TYR A 545 5.55 7.65 -18.88
CA TYR A 545 5.11 7.86 -20.25
C TYR A 545 5.91 8.99 -20.90
N ASN A 546 7.10 8.66 -21.42
CA ASN A 546 8.10 9.61 -21.89
C ASN A 546 7.85 10.15 -23.31
N LEU A 547 6.62 10.10 -23.82
CA LEU A 547 6.28 10.64 -25.14
C LEU A 547 6.03 12.16 -25.13
N ASP A 548 5.67 12.72 -23.97
CA ASP A 548 5.50 14.16 -23.79
C ASP A 548 6.75 14.75 -23.08
N PRO A 549 7.53 15.62 -23.74
CA PRO A 549 8.73 16.21 -23.15
C PRO A 549 8.44 17.14 -21.95
N ARG A 550 7.17 17.48 -21.71
CA ARG A 550 6.75 18.26 -20.54
C ARG A 550 6.61 17.41 -19.28
N ASN A 551 6.52 16.08 -19.41
CA ASN A 551 6.47 15.17 -18.28
C ASN A 551 7.87 15.03 -17.68
N GLN A 552 8.06 15.50 -16.45
CA GLN A 552 9.31 15.25 -15.73
C GLN A 552 9.37 13.78 -15.31
N THR A 553 10.41 13.06 -15.76
CA THR A 553 10.58 11.61 -15.53
C THR A 553 11.19 11.28 -14.19
#